data_AF-A0A1Q7P7P3-F1
#
_entry.id   AF-A0A1Q7P7P3-F1
#
_cell.length_a   1.000
_cell.length_b   1.000
_cell.length_c   1.000
_cell.angle_alpha   90.00
_cell.angle_beta   90.00
_cell.angle_gamma   90.00
#
_symmetry.space_group_name_H-M   'P 1'
#
loop_
_entity.id
_entity.type
_entity.pdbx_description
1 polymer ?
#
loop_
_entity_poly.entity_id
_entity_poly.type
_entity_poly.pdbx_seq_one_letter_code
_entity_poly.pdbx_strand_id
1 'polypeptide(L)'
;MPAQDPLVTPVDVDVLRQVNVSLTRNLDFCQSGEGSQAWSEVLGLREDFKSHLSWVMGLGHLSETFSRHAVPNYLVRVLHPLSQSLRVNLLLGMLPDCFLEVRALTEQLARAFQADLKFSKESSFTSKLSRLDVREPSLYKLTGETDTSVLPLLSELGHGWVRMDQPLTGMGASLPVSAASTTYSPRDVPELLRLTSAVKRFRELLSKTMNQWSAKLDRKDSSSASKGS
;
A
#
# COMPACT_ATOMS: atom_id res chain seq x y z
N MET A 1 -18.68 -46.03 -11.26
CA MET A 1 -18.26 -44.76 -11.91
C MET A 1 -18.50 -43.65 -10.90
N PRO A 2 -17.49 -42.88 -10.47
CA PRO A 2 -17.74 -41.74 -9.58
C PRO A 2 -18.29 -40.57 -10.42
N ALA A 3 -19.38 -39.97 -9.95
CA ALA A 3 -19.96 -38.77 -10.53
C ALA A 3 -19.00 -37.59 -10.33
N GLN A 4 -18.75 -36.83 -11.39
CA GLN A 4 -18.06 -35.55 -11.32
C GLN A 4 -19.02 -34.51 -10.74
N ASP A 5 -18.71 -33.98 -9.56
CA ASP A 5 -19.35 -32.77 -9.05
C ASP A 5 -18.99 -31.58 -9.95
N PRO A 6 -19.96 -30.78 -10.43
CA PRO A 6 -19.65 -29.55 -11.13
C PRO A 6 -19.25 -28.48 -10.10
N LEU A 7 -17.95 -28.27 -9.94
CA LEU A 7 -17.32 -27.30 -9.03
C LEU A 7 -17.53 -25.82 -9.41
N VAL A 8 -18.50 -25.48 -10.26
CA VAL A 8 -18.80 -24.09 -10.63
C VAL A 8 -20.32 -23.92 -10.69
N THR A 9 -20.89 -23.33 -9.65
CA THR A 9 -22.25 -22.79 -9.72
C THR A 9 -22.28 -21.66 -10.75
N PRO A 10 -23.27 -21.64 -11.66
CA PRO A 10 -23.41 -20.52 -12.59
C PRO A 10 -23.61 -19.24 -11.78
N VAL A 11 -22.74 -18.24 -12.00
CA VAL A 11 -22.92 -16.92 -11.40
C VAL A 11 -24.24 -16.36 -11.92
N ASP A 12 -25.14 -16.07 -10.99
CA ASP A 12 -26.46 -15.53 -11.31
C ASP A 12 -26.32 -14.18 -12.02
N VAL A 13 -26.93 -14.05 -13.20
CA VAL A 13 -26.93 -12.83 -14.02
C VAL A 13 -27.51 -11.65 -13.23
N ASP A 14 -28.44 -11.90 -12.32
CA ASP A 14 -29.04 -10.87 -11.47
C ASP A 14 -28.04 -10.35 -10.43
N VAL A 15 -27.16 -11.22 -9.89
CA VAL A 15 -26.06 -10.82 -9.02
C VAL A 15 -25.08 -9.93 -9.78
N LEU A 16 -24.68 -10.31 -10.99
CA LEU A 16 -23.78 -9.49 -11.83
C LEU A 16 -24.39 -8.12 -12.15
N ARG A 17 -25.70 -8.07 -12.41
CA ARG A 17 -26.41 -6.79 -12.64
C ARG A 17 -26.39 -5.92 -11.38
N GLN A 18 -26.62 -6.50 -10.22
CA GLN A 18 -26.59 -5.79 -8.94
C GLN A 18 -25.18 -5.26 -8.62
N VAL A 19 -24.14 -6.07 -8.85
CA VAL A 19 -22.73 -5.63 -8.71
C VAL A 19 -22.47 -4.41 -9.59
N ASN A 20 -22.87 -4.48 -10.86
CA ASN A 20 -22.64 -3.40 -11.81
C ASN A 20 -23.35 -2.11 -11.42
N VAL A 21 -24.59 -2.20 -10.92
CA VAL A 21 -25.34 -1.03 -10.42
C VAL A 21 -24.64 -0.42 -9.20
N SER A 22 -24.21 -1.22 -8.23
CA SER A 22 -23.52 -0.72 -7.04
C SER A 22 -22.18 -0.05 -7.39
N LEU A 23 -21.38 -0.69 -8.26
CA LEU A 23 -20.12 -0.14 -8.75
C LEU A 23 -20.33 1.19 -9.48
N THR A 24 -21.35 1.28 -10.34
CA THR A 24 -21.64 2.52 -11.08
C THR A 24 -22.01 3.65 -10.11
N ARG A 25 -22.87 3.37 -9.13
CA ARG A 25 -23.26 4.36 -8.10
C ARG A 25 -22.08 4.82 -7.26
N ASN A 26 -21.23 3.89 -6.83
CA ASN A 26 -20.03 4.24 -6.06
C ASN A 26 -19.03 5.02 -6.91
N LEU A 27 -18.89 4.66 -8.19
CA LEU A 27 -18.07 5.42 -9.12
C LEU A 27 -18.57 6.85 -9.25
N ASP A 28 -19.87 7.07 -9.45
CA ASP A 28 -20.46 8.41 -9.54
C ASP A 28 -20.26 9.19 -8.24
N PHE A 29 -20.52 8.56 -7.09
CA PHE A 29 -20.32 9.15 -5.77
C PHE A 29 -18.87 9.55 -5.51
N CYS A 30 -17.92 8.70 -5.90
CA CYS A 30 -16.49 8.92 -5.74
C CYS A 30 -15.89 9.84 -6.80
N GLN A 31 -16.39 9.89 -8.05
CA GLN A 31 -15.79 10.72 -9.09
C GLN A 31 -16.34 12.14 -9.11
N SER A 32 -17.62 12.31 -8.85
CA SER A 32 -18.33 13.59 -9.03
C SER A 32 -19.15 14.01 -7.82
N GLY A 33 -19.24 13.17 -6.79
CA GLY A 33 -19.97 13.44 -5.56
C GLY A 33 -19.08 13.74 -4.35
N GLU A 34 -19.63 13.48 -3.18
CA GLU A 34 -19.01 13.76 -1.87
C GLU A 34 -17.77 12.89 -1.59
N GLY A 35 -17.56 11.79 -2.34
CA GLY A 35 -16.37 10.94 -2.25
C GLY A 35 -15.19 11.40 -3.12
N SER A 36 -15.31 12.51 -3.85
CA SER A 36 -14.31 13.02 -4.81
C SER A 36 -12.93 13.27 -4.22
N GLN A 37 -12.85 13.71 -2.96
CA GLN A 37 -11.57 13.94 -2.30
C GLN A 37 -10.82 12.63 -2.05
N ALA A 38 -11.50 11.62 -1.50
CA ALA A 38 -10.93 10.30 -1.26
C ALA A 38 -10.45 9.67 -2.57
N TRP A 39 -11.28 9.76 -3.60
CA TRP A 39 -10.96 9.28 -4.94
C TRP A 39 -9.70 9.95 -5.52
N SER A 40 -9.62 11.28 -5.42
CA SER A 40 -8.47 12.06 -5.89
C SER A 40 -7.17 11.67 -5.18
N GLU A 41 -7.18 11.52 -3.85
CA GLU A 41 -6.00 11.11 -3.09
C GLU A 41 -5.55 9.67 -3.45
N VAL A 42 -6.49 8.74 -3.61
CA VAL A 42 -6.17 7.36 -4.03
C VAL A 42 -5.60 7.31 -5.45
N LEU A 43 -6.13 8.11 -6.38
CA LEU A 43 -5.53 8.26 -7.71
C LEU A 43 -4.16 8.93 -7.66
N GLY A 44 -4.00 9.94 -6.81
CA GLY A 44 -2.73 10.63 -6.59
C GLY A 44 -1.63 9.66 -6.16
N LEU A 45 -1.95 8.66 -5.33
CA LEU A 45 -0.98 7.65 -4.92
C LEU A 45 -0.41 6.84 -6.11
N ARG A 46 -1.22 6.59 -7.14
CA ARG A 46 -0.77 5.93 -8.37
C ARG A 46 0.21 6.81 -9.15
N GLU A 47 -0.04 8.12 -9.18
CA GLU A 47 0.87 9.08 -9.83
C GLU A 47 2.17 9.24 -9.05
N ASP A 48 2.13 9.20 -7.71
CA ASP A 48 3.32 9.17 -6.87
C ASP A 48 4.16 7.91 -7.15
N PHE A 49 3.51 6.73 -7.24
CA PHE A 49 4.19 5.48 -7.63
C PHE A 49 4.89 5.62 -8.98
N LYS A 50 4.21 6.11 -10.02
CA LYS A 50 4.81 6.29 -11.35
C LYS A 50 6.01 7.23 -11.30
N SER A 51 5.87 8.35 -10.58
CA SER A 51 6.92 9.36 -10.44
C SER A 51 8.16 8.77 -9.75
N HIS A 52 7.97 8.08 -8.62
CA HIS A 52 9.06 7.44 -7.88
C HIS A 52 9.69 6.28 -8.65
N LEU A 53 8.89 5.45 -9.33
CA LEU A 53 9.40 4.38 -10.17
C LEU A 53 10.21 4.95 -11.33
N SER A 54 9.72 5.99 -12.02
CA SER A 54 10.45 6.64 -13.10
C SER A 54 11.81 7.16 -12.63
N TRP A 55 11.88 7.75 -11.43
CA TRP A 55 13.14 8.18 -10.84
C TRP A 55 14.09 7.01 -10.59
N VAL A 56 13.61 5.92 -9.98
CA VAL A 56 14.40 4.70 -9.74
C VAL A 56 14.90 4.11 -11.07
N MET A 57 14.05 4.12 -12.10
CA MET A 57 14.39 3.62 -13.42
C MET A 57 15.47 4.47 -14.11
N GLY A 58 15.56 5.76 -13.75
CA GLY A 58 16.58 6.68 -14.24
C GLY A 58 17.99 6.48 -13.66
N LEU A 59 18.15 5.64 -12.64
CA LEU A 59 19.46 5.41 -11.98
C LEU A 59 20.46 4.63 -12.86
N GLY A 60 20.02 3.96 -13.93
CA GLY A 60 20.90 3.30 -14.91
C GLY A 60 21.47 1.93 -14.50
N HIS A 61 21.36 1.52 -13.22
CA HIS A 61 21.88 0.26 -12.69
C HIS A 61 20.79 -0.62 -12.05
N LEU A 62 19.68 -0.80 -12.77
CA LEU A 62 18.43 -1.39 -12.25
C LEU A 62 18.60 -2.75 -11.58
N SER A 63 19.36 -3.67 -12.19
CA SER A 63 19.58 -5.00 -11.60
C SER A 63 20.26 -4.90 -10.23
N GLU A 64 21.17 -3.95 -10.05
CA GLU A 64 21.82 -3.71 -8.77
C GLU A 64 20.86 -3.01 -7.80
N THR A 65 20.18 -1.96 -8.26
CA THR A 65 19.21 -1.22 -7.45
C THR A 65 18.15 -2.14 -6.84
N PHE A 66 17.54 -3.01 -7.66
CA PHE A 66 16.52 -3.96 -7.21
C PHE A 66 17.09 -5.20 -6.52
N SER A 67 18.35 -5.56 -6.69
CA SER A 67 18.94 -6.67 -5.92
C SER A 67 19.39 -6.23 -4.52
N ARG A 68 19.89 -4.99 -4.38
CA ARG A 68 20.47 -4.49 -3.13
C ARG A 68 19.48 -3.76 -2.24
N HIS A 69 18.50 -3.04 -2.80
CA HIS A 69 17.70 -2.08 -2.03
C HIS A 69 16.26 -2.52 -1.80
N ALA A 70 15.78 -2.38 -0.56
CA ALA A 70 14.42 -2.75 -0.19
C ALA A 70 13.39 -1.70 -0.67
N VAL A 71 13.75 -0.41 -0.69
CA VAL A 71 12.82 0.68 -1.10
C VAL A 71 12.31 0.53 -2.55
N PRO A 72 13.16 0.31 -3.58
CA PRO A 72 12.71 0.00 -4.93
C PRO A 72 11.79 -1.22 -5.01
N ASN A 73 12.10 -2.26 -4.26
CA ASN A 73 11.28 -3.46 -4.21
C ASN A 73 9.92 -3.20 -3.55
N TYR A 74 9.87 -2.34 -2.53
CA TYR A 74 8.61 -1.89 -1.94
C TYR A 74 7.72 -1.20 -2.98
N LEU A 75 8.27 -0.32 -3.83
CA LEU A 75 7.48 0.37 -4.86
C LEU A 75 6.75 -0.62 -5.77
N VAL A 76 7.45 -1.62 -6.29
CA VAL A 76 6.89 -2.56 -7.28
C VAL A 76 6.12 -3.71 -6.67
N ARG A 77 6.52 -4.19 -5.48
CA ARG A 77 5.91 -5.38 -4.84
C ARG A 77 4.83 -5.06 -3.82
N VAL A 78 4.77 -3.83 -3.32
CA VAL A 78 3.82 -3.44 -2.27
C VAL A 78 3.01 -2.23 -2.70
N LEU A 79 3.65 -1.10 -2.97
CA LEU A 79 2.95 0.15 -3.28
C LEU A 79 2.04 0.01 -4.51
N HIS A 80 2.55 -0.55 -5.61
CA HIS A 80 1.77 -0.73 -6.81
C HIS A 80 0.53 -1.63 -6.62
N PRO A 81 0.65 -2.90 -6.16
CA PRO A 81 -0.53 -3.75 -5.99
C PRO A 81 -1.50 -3.23 -4.93
N LEU A 82 -1.02 -2.72 -3.78
CA LEU A 82 -1.92 -2.24 -2.73
C LEU A 82 -2.60 -0.91 -3.08
N SER A 83 -1.96 -0.02 -3.87
CA SER A 83 -2.65 1.16 -4.39
C SER A 83 -3.79 0.80 -5.36
N GLN A 84 -3.64 -0.27 -6.14
CA GLN A 84 -4.73 -0.79 -6.97
C GLN A 84 -5.82 -1.45 -6.13
N SER A 85 -5.45 -2.23 -5.12
CA SER A 85 -6.38 -2.83 -4.15
C SER A 85 -7.21 -1.74 -3.46
N LEU A 86 -6.56 -0.70 -2.94
CA LEU A 86 -7.20 0.46 -2.32
C LEU A 86 -8.23 1.12 -3.24
N ARG A 87 -7.89 1.32 -4.52
CA ARG A 87 -8.83 1.86 -5.52
C ARG A 87 -10.03 0.95 -5.74
N VAL A 88 -9.81 -0.36 -5.84
CA VAL A 88 -10.88 -1.35 -6.05
C VAL A 88 -11.78 -1.42 -4.81
N ASN A 89 -11.21 -1.48 -3.61
CA ASN A 89 -11.95 -1.51 -2.35
C ASN A 89 -12.78 -0.24 -2.15
N LEU A 90 -12.24 0.93 -2.54
CA LEU A 90 -13.00 2.17 -2.55
C LEU A 90 -14.21 2.08 -3.50
N LEU A 91 -14.05 1.54 -4.72
CA LEU A 91 -15.18 1.35 -5.64
C LEU A 91 -16.22 0.34 -5.13
N LEU A 92 -15.78 -0.67 -4.38
CA LEU A 92 -16.65 -1.68 -3.78
C LEU A 92 -17.35 -1.20 -2.50
N GLY A 93 -17.11 0.03 -2.04
CA GLY A 93 -17.66 0.50 -0.78
C GLY A 93 -16.99 -0.10 0.46
N MET A 94 -15.84 -0.77 0.31
CA MET A 94 -15.15 -1.53 1.35
C MET A 94 -14.16 -0.62 2.11
N LEU A 95 -14.69 0.37 2.82
CA LEU A 95 -13.90 1.30 3.63
C LEU A 95 -12.95 0.63 4.66
N PRO A 96 -13.35 -0.43 5.38
CA PRO A 96 -12.45 -1.12 6.31
C PRO A 96 -11.17 -1.60 5.63
N ASP A 97 -11.32 -2.26 4.47
CA ASP A 97 -10.20 -2.76 3.68
C ASP A 97 -9.33 -1.63 3.17
N CYS A 98 -9.91 -0.48 2.80
CA CYS A 98 -9.14 0.71 2.43
C CYS A 98 -8.20 1.16 3.56
N PHE A 99 -8.67 1.20 4.81
CA PHE A 99 -7.82 1.57 5.95
C PHE A 99 -6.73 0.52 6.24
N LEU A 100 -7.06 -0.78 6.10
CA LEU A 100 -6.07 -1.86 6.23
C LEU A 100 -4.97 -1.75 5.18
N GLU A 101 -5.33 -1.40 3.93
CA GLU A 101 -4.36 -1.19 2.85
C GLU A 101 -3.43 0.01 3.13
N VAL A 102 -3.97 1.15 3.59
CA VAL A 102 -3.15 2.32 3.96
C VAL A 102 -2.19 1.99 5.11
N ARG A 103 -2.63 1.18 6.08
CA ARG A 103 -1.79 0.71 7.17
C ARG A 103 -0.66 -0.19 6.68
N ALA A 104 -0.98 -1.19 5.86
CA ALA A 104 -0.01 -2.10 5.29
C ALA A 104 1.03 -1.33 4.45
N LEU A 105 0.57 -0.39 3.62
CA LEU A 105 1.43 0.51 2.85
C LEU A 105 2.42 1.27 3.75
N THR A 106 1.94 1.81 4.86
CA THR A 106 2.74 2.58 5.83
C THR A 106 3.78 1.71 6.54
N GLU A 107 3.36 0.57 7.11
CA GLU A 107 4.25 -0.33 7.85
C GLU A 107 5.34 -0.92 6.96
N GLN A 108 4.98 -1.31 5.73
CA GLN A 108 5.94 -1.89 4.78
C GLN A 108 6.92 -0.85 4.22
N LEU A 109 6.50 0.42 4.07
CA LEU A 109 7.40 1.51 3.70
C LEU A 109 8.47 1.71 4.77
N ALA A 110 8.05 1.79 6.04
CA ALA A 110 8.96 1.92 7.17
C ALA A 110 9.94 0.75 7.24
N ARG A 111 9.46 -0.49 7.05
CA ARG A 111 10.29 -1.69 7.02
C ARG A 111 11.33 -1.63 5.91
N ALA A 112 10.93 -1.31 4.69
CA ALA A 112 11.83 -1.22 3.55
C ALA A 112 12.89 -0.13 3.74
N PHE A 113 12.47 1.05 4.22
CA PHE A 113 13.38 2.15 4.48
C PHE A 113 14.40 1.82 5.59
N GLN A 114 13.93 1.34 6.74
CA GLN A 114 14.80 0.98 7.86
C GLN A 114 15.76 -0.16 7.52
N ALA A 115 15.33 -1.13 6.70
CA ALA A 115 16.20 -2.19 6.21
C ALA A 115 17.38 -1.62 5.40
N ASP A 116 17.11 -0.69 4.49
CA ASP A 116 18.15 -0.04 3.70
C ASP A 116 19.06 0.87 4.55
N LEU A 117 18.53 1.52 5.58
CA LEU A 117 19.31 2.36 6.47
C LEU A 117 20.24 1.56 7.39
N LYS A 118 19.66 0.64 8.16
CA LYS A 118 20.37 -0.07 9.24
C LYS A 118 21.34 -1.13 8.71
N PHE A 119 21.03 -1.71 7.55
CA PHE A 119 21.78 -2.83 6.98
C PHE A 119 22.38 -2.48 5.61
N SER A 120 22.82 -1.24 5.43
CA SER A 120 23.40 -0.72 4.17
C SER A 120 24.64 -1.46 3.64
N LYS A 121 25.29 -2.30 4.47
CA LYS A 121 26.42 -3.16 4.13
C LYS A 121 26.01 -4.51 3.53
N GLU A 122 24.77 -4.93 3.73
CA GLU A 122 24.26 -6.19 3.17
C GLU A 122 24.19 -6.11 1.64
N SER A 123 24.49 -7.24 1.01
CA SER A 123 24.54 -7.35 -0.45
C SER A 123 23.17 -7.48 -1.10
N SER A 124 22.14 -7.94 -0.37
CA SER A 124 20.80 -8.13 -0.93
C SER A 124 19.70 -7.52 -0.06
N PHE A 125 18.62 -7.07 -0.69
CA PHE A 125 17.46 -6.53 0.02
C PHE A 125 16.77 -7.58 0.90
N THR A 126 16.79 -8.85 0.49
CA THR A 126 16.22 -9.97 1.27
C THR A 126 16.97 -10.17 2.58
N SER A 127 18.31 -10.16 2.54
CA SER A 127 19.15 -10.24 3.76
C SER A 127 18.84 -9.08 4.71
N LYS A 128 18.75 -7.84 4.18
CA LYS A 128 18.41 -6.67 4.99
C LYS A 128 17.08 -6.82 5.71
N LEU A 129 16.04 -7.26 5.00
CA LEU A 129 14.71 -7.48 5.57
C LEU A 129 14.75 -8.59 6.64
N SER A 130 15.34 -9.75 6.34
CA SER A 130 15.44 -10.84 7.31
C SER A 130 16.18 -10.43 8.59
N ARG A 131 17.26 -9.64 8.47
CA ARG A 131 17.99 -9.12 9.64
C ARG A 131 17.18 -8.10 10.42
N LEU A 132 16.37 -7.28 9.75
CA LEU A 132 15.47 -6.34 10.41
C LEU A 132 14.42 -7.09 11.22
N ASP A 133 13.83 -8.15 10.67
CA ASP A 133 12.76 -8.92 11.30
C ASP A 133 13.22 -9.59 12.60
N VAL A 134 14.46 -10.08 12.62
CA VAL A 134 15.06 -10.70 13.82
C VAL A 134 15.36 -9.65 14.89
N ARG A 135 15.78 -8.45 14.51
CA ARG A 135 16.25 -7.42 15.47
C ARG A 135 15.15 -6.49 15.96
N GLU A 136 14.14 -6.24 15.14
CA GLU A 136 13.11 -5.25 15.39
C GLU A 136 11.73 -5.80 14.97
N PRO A 137 11.15 -6.73 15.73
CA PRO A 137 9.85 -7.32 15.39
C PRO A 137 8.68 -6.32 15.53
N SER A 138 8.88 -5.21 16.25
CA SER A 138 7.85 -4.20 16.46
C SER A 138 7.74 -3.24 15.27
N LEU A 139 6.69 -3.43 14.45
CA LEU A 139 6.36 -2.54 13.34
C LEU A 139 6.04 -1.11 13.80
N TYR A 140 5.43 -0.95 14.98
CA TYR A 140 5.15 0.37 15.54
C TYR A 140 6.44 1.13 15.85
N LYS A 141 7.42 0.44 16.44
CA LYS A 141 8.75 1.02 16.71
C LYS A 141 9.45 1.41 15.41
N LEU A 142 9.49 0.51 14.42
CA LEU A 142 10.11 0.76 13.11
C LEU A 142 9.49 1.96 12.37
N THR A 143 8.17 2.10 12.48
CA THR A 143 7.46 3.21 11.84
C THR A 143 7.76 4.54 12.54
N GLY A 144 7.78 4.55 13.88
CA GLY A 144 8.18 5.73 14.65
C GLY A 144 9.62 6.17 14.40
N GLU A 145 10.53 5.22 14.17
CA GLU A 145 11.92 5.51 13.79
C GLU A 145 12.07 6.06 12.36
N THR A 146 11.08 5.81 11.49
CA THR A 146 11.05 6.38 10.14
C THR A 146 10.56 7.82 10.19
N ASP A 147 9.42 8.04 10.85
CA ASP A 147 8.88 9.36 11.11
C ASP A 147 7.90 9.30 12.28
N THR A 148 8.19 10.04 13.35
CA THR A 148 7.33 10.05 14.55
C THR A 148 5.94 10.64 14.29
N SER A 149 5.79 11.48 13.26
CA SER A 149 4.49 12.06 12.86
C SER A 149 3.52 11.03 12.27
N VAL A 150 3.99 9.81 12.00
CA VAL A 150 3.22 8.68 11.48
C VAL A 150 2.59 7.84 12.61
N LEU A 151 3.08 7.94 13.85
CA LEU A 151 2.52 7.20 14.98
C LEU A 151 1.03 7.51 15.22
N PRO A 152 0.55 8.77 15.13
CA PRO A 152 -0.88 9.04 15.20
C PRO A 152 -1.65 8.41 14.04
N LEU A 153 -1.11 8.43 12.82
CA LEU A 153 -1.72 7.76 11.66
C LEU A 153 -1.90 6.26 11.93
N LEU A 154 -0.87 5.58 12.42
CA LEU A 154 -0.98 4.15 12.76
C LEU A 154 -1.95 3.86 13.91
N SER A 155 -2.00 4.73 14.92
CA SER A 155 -2.96 4.62 16.01
C SER A 155 -4.40 4.74 15.49
N GLU A 156 -4.65 5.74 14.64
CA GLU A 156 -5.95 5.95 13.98
C GLU A 156 -6.35 4.76 13.08
N LEU A 157 -5.39 4.16 12.38
CA LEU A 157 -5.61 2.98 11.53
C LEU A 157 -5.73 1.67 12.34
N GLY A 158 -5.21 1.64 13.56
CA GLY A 158 -5.27 0.48 14.47
C GLY A 158 -6.53 0.43 15.33
N HIS A 159 -7.09 1.58 15.68
CA HIS A 159 -8.33 1.69 16.46
C HIS A 159 -9.57 1.62 15.54
N GLY A 160 -10.02 0.40 15.23
CA GLY A 160 -11.39 0.17 14.77
C GLY A 160 -11.59 -0.83 13.64
N TRP A 161 -10.54 -1.24 12.92
CA TRP A 161 -10.73 -1.86 11.60
C TRP A 161 -10.12 -3.25 11.36
N VAL A 162 -9.62 -3.97 12.39
CA VAL A 162 -9.51 -5.46 12.53
C VAL A 162 -8.38 -5.87 13.49
N ARG A 163 -8.67 -6.90 14.31
CA ARG A 163 -7.72 -7.65 15.17
C ARG A 163 -6.69 -8.40 14.31
N MET A 164 -5.40 -8.22 14.62
CA MET A 164 -4.23 -8.73 13.88
C MET A 164 -3.96 -10.26 14.02
N ASP A 165 -4.91 -11.05 14.51
CA ASP A 165 -4.65 -12.48 14.83
C ASP A 165 -5.02 -13.46 13.71
N GLN A 166 -5.49 -12.97 12.56
CA GLN A 166 -5.68 -13.85 11.39
C GLN A 166 -4.50 -13.73 10.42
N PRO A 167 -3.88 -14.86 10.05
CA PRO A 167 -2.87 -14.86 9.00
C PRO A 167 -3.50 -14.36 7.69
N LEU A 168 -2.75 -13.58 6.92
CA LEU A 168 -3.05 -13.16 5.54
C LEU A 168 -3.07 -14.34 4.54
N THR A 169 -3.39 -15.55 5.01
CA THR A 169 -3.59 -16.75 4.19
C THR A 169 -5.05 -16.78 3.76
N GLY A 170 -5.37 -16.04 2.71
CA GLY A 170 -6.73 -16.04 2.20
C GLY A 170 -7.10 -14.96 1.19
N MET A 171 -6.17 -14.35 0.46
CA MET A 171 -6.53 -13.68 -0.81
C MET A 171 -6.76 -14.75 -1.89
N GLY A 172 -7.71 -15.64 -1.64
CA GLY A 172 -8.34 -16.48 -2.66
C GLY A 172 -9.29 -15.62 -3.47
N ALA A 173 -9.27 -15.80 -4.79
CA ALA A 173 -9.98 -15.02 -5.80
C ALA A 173 -11.51 -15.15 -5.73
N SER A 174 -12.13 -14.61 -4.68
CA SER A 174 -13.58 -14.44 -4.60
C SER A 174 -13.89 -13.13 -3.90
N LEU A 175 -14.33 -12.13 -4.68
CA LEU A 175 -15.03 -10.97 -4.15
C LEU A 175 -16.16 -11.50 -3.25
N PRO A 176 -16.25 -11.11 -1.97
CA PRO A 176 -17.39 -11.47 -1.16
C PRO A 176 -18.63 -10.95 -1.90
N VAL A 177 -19.56 -11.82 -2.26
CA VAL A 177 -20.81 -11.43 -2.94
C VAL A 177 -21.57 -10.36 -2.12
N SER A 178 -21.33 -10.29 -0.80
CA SER A 178 -21.82 -9.24 0.09
C SER A 178 -21.26 -7.84 -0.19
N ALA A 179 -20.02 -7.71 -0.69
CA ALA A 179 -19.43 -6.42 -1.06
C ALA A 179 -20.10 -5.82 -2.33
N ALA A 180 -20.75 -6.66 -3.13
CA ALA A 180 -21.32 -6.25 -4.40
C ALA A 180 -22.62 -5.42 -4.30
N SER A 181 -23.13 -5.22 -3.09
CA SER A 181 -24.36 -4.45 -2.82
C SER A 181 -24.12 -3.21 -1.97
N THR A 182 -22.88 -2.94 -1.56
CA THR A 182 -22.57 -1.79 -0.72
C THR A 182 -22.50 -0.54 -1.59
N THR A 183 -23.40 0.41 -1.35
CA THR A 183 -23.35 1.73 -1.99
C THR A 183 -23.09 2.81 -0.97
N TYR A 184 -22.25 3.78 -1.33
CA TYR A 184 -22.04 4.96 -0.50
C TYR A 184 -23.32 5.78 -0.34
N SER A 185 -23.38 6.42 0.82
CA SER A 185 -24.41 7.36 1.22
C SER A 185 -23.77 8.56 1.92
N PRO A 186 -24.53 9.65 2.16
CA PRO A 186 -24.03 10.79 2.93
C PRO A 186 -23.53 10.43 4.35
N ARG A 187 -23.96 9.28 4.90
CA ARG A 187 -23.50 8.81 6.21
C ARG A 187 -22.05 8.34 6.21
N ASP A 188 -21.53 7.97 5.05
CA ASP A 188 -20.18 7.43 4.87
C ASP A 188 -19.14 8.55 4.64
N VAL A 189 -19.60 9.77 4.37
CA VAL A 189 -18.75 10.95 4.09
C VAL A 189 -17.73 11.21 5.20
N PRO A 190 -18.06 11.16 6.51
CA PRO A 190 -17.06 11.35 7.56
C PRO A 190 -15.91 10.33 7.49
N GLU A 191 -16.22 9.06 7.20
CA GLU A 191 -15.19 8.01 7.09
C GLU A 191 -14.38 8.15 5.79
N LEU A 192 -15.01 8.58 4.69
CA LEU A 192 -14.31 8.93 3.46
C LEU A 192 -13.34 10.10 3.65
N LEU A 193 -13.69 11.11 4.46
CA LEU A 193 -12.80 12.20 4.81
C LEU A 193 -11.63 11.74 5.69
N ARG A 194 -11.88 10.80 6.62
CA ARG A 194 -10.81 10.16 7.40
C ARG A 194 -9.86 9.38 6.50
N LEU A 195 -10.39 8.60 5.56
CA LEU A 195 -9.58 7.87 4.58
C LEU A 195 -8.76 8.84 3.71
N THR A 196 -9.37 9.93 3.25
CA THR A 196 -8.70 10.99 2.48
C THR A 196 -7.49 11.52 3.24
N SER A 197 -7.67 11.88 4.52
CA SER A 197 -6.60 12.35 5.38
C SER A 197 -5.49 11.31 5.56
N ALA A 198 -5.87 10.05 5.78
CA ALA A 198 -4.92 8.94 5.95
C ALA A 198 -4.07 8.70 4.69
N VAL A 199 -4.70 8.65 3.52
CA VAL A 199 -4.00 8.49 2.23
C VAL A 199 -3.07 9.67 2.00
N LYS A 200 -3.55 10.91 2.20
CA LYS A 200 -2.73 12.11 2.04
C LYS A 200 -1.49 12.10 2.93
N ARG A 201 -1.64 11.80 4.22
CA ARG A 201 -0.51 11.68 5.17
C ARG A 201 0.47 10.59 4.74
N PHE A 202 -0.03 9.47 4.24
CA PHE A 202 0.83 8.42 3.70
C PHE A 202 1.59 8.88 2.45
N ARG A 203 0.96 9.60 1.52
CA ARG A 203 1.62 10.16 0.33
C ARG A 203 2.74 11.15 0.68
N GLU A 204 2.50 11.99 1.69
CA GLU A 204 3.51 12.92 2.24
C GLU A 204 4.68 12.15 2.85
N LEU A 205 4.40 11.09 3.63
CA LEU A 205 5.41 10.19 4.18
C LEU A 205 6.22 9.51 3.06
N LEU A 206 5.56 8.94 2.06
CA LEU A 206 6.19 8.29 0.92
C LEU A 206 7.18 9.23 0.24
N SER A 207 6.73 10.44 -0.09
CA SER A 207 7.56 11.47 -0.72
C SER A 207 8.78 11.82 0.14
N LYS A 208 8.57 12.02 1.45
CA LYS A 208 9.64 12.31 2.41
C LYS A 208 10.65 11.16 2.50
N THR A 209 10.19 9.92 2.63
CA THR A 209 11.02 8.73 2.72
C THR A 209 11.83 8.53 1.44
N MET A 210 11.21 8.71 0.27
CA MET A 210 11.90 8.61 -1.02
C MET A 210 13.01 9.66 -1.14
N ASN A 211 12.75 10.91 -0.75
CA ASN A 211 13.75 11.99 -0.76
C ASN A 211 14.90 11.73 0.22
N GLN A 212 14.61 11.17 1.40
CA GLN A 212 15.65 10.81 2.36
C GLN A 212 16.49 9.62 1.88
N TRP A 213 15.86 8.66 1.23
CA TRP A 213 16.55 7.49 0.69
C TRP A 213 17.45 7.86 -0.48
N SER A 214 16.96 8.67 -1.43
CA SER A 214 17.76 9.16 -2.56
C SER A 214 18.99 9.96 -2.10
N ALA A 215 18.82 10.90 -1.17
CA ALA A 215 19.93 11.69 -0.64
C ALA A 215 21.03 10.84 0.04
N LYS A 216 20.69 9.63 0.52
CA LYS A 216 21.66 8.71 1.11
C LYS A 216 22.39 7.86 0.06
N LEU A 217 21.78 7.62 -1.10
CA LEU A 217 22.46 7.00 -2.24
C LEU A 217 23.56 7.92 -2.78
N ASP A 218 23.23 9.19 -3.04
CA ASP A 218 24.16 10.17 -3.61
C ASP A 218 25.41 10.39 -2.72
N ARG A 219 25.21 10.38 -1.40
CA ARG A 219 26.31 10.48 -0.42
C ARG A 219 27.25 9.27 -0.44
N LYS A 220 26.73 8.09 -0.80
CA LYS A 220 27.52 6.86 -0.84
C LYS A 220 28.42 6.85 -2.08
N ASP A 221 27.89 7.25 -3.23
CA ASP A 221 28.64 7.30 -4.49
C ASP A 221 29.77 8.34 -4.42
N SER A 222 29.49 9.52 -3.89
CA SER A 222 30.50 10.56 -3.65
C SER A 222 31.61 10.12 -2.66
N SER A 223 31.27 9.36 -1.61
CA SER A 223 32.26 8.82 -0.67
C SER A 223 33.11 7.67 -1.22
N SER A 224 32.61 6.96 -2.23
CA SER A 224 33.34 5.88 -2.91
C SER A 224 34.34 6.43 -3.93
N ALA A 225 34.02 7.56 -4.57
CA ALA A 225 34.93 8.28 -5.47
C ALA A 225 36.12 8.90 -4.72
N SER A 226 35.91 9.42 -3.50
CA SER A 226 36.97 10.07 -2.72
C SER A 226 37.98 9.11 -2.06
N LYS A 227 37.74 7.79 -2.10
CA LYS A 227 38.68 6.78 -1.59
C LYS A 227 39.52 6.12 -2.69
N GLY A 228 39.33 6.55 -3.94
CA GLY A 228 40.05 6.05 -5.11
C GLY A 228 40.97 7.09 -5.77
N SER A 229 41.28 8.20 -5.09
CA SER A 229 42.26 9.22 -5.53
C SER A 229 43.47 9.25 -4.61
#